data_AF-A0A7W4URX5-F1
#
_entry.id   AF-A0A7W4URX5-F1
#
_cell.length_a   1.000
_cell.length_b   1.000
_cell.length_c   1.000
_cell.angle_alpha   90.00
_cell.angle_beta   90.00
_cell.angle_gamma   90.00
#
_symmetry.space_group_name_H-M   'P 1'
#
loop_
_entity.id
_entity.type
_entity.pdbx_description
1 polymer ?
#
loop_
_entity_poly.entity_id
_entity_poly.type
_entity_poly.pdbx_seq_one_letter_code
_entity_poly.pdbx_strand_id
1 'polypeptide(L)'
;MERPTGAVAIKLDADILLNRARAAEAARLEDEVFDPATLTHGPGPQMLIAVDRGVAAVINGEGVGEVEQDFDRIDVWFTRSGMWETVPLSLADINAAATEETIDLADGIRRFGDRLDMNFFRWFGRYDRDHRPA
;
A
#
# COMPACT_ATOMS: atom_id res chain seq x y z
N MET A 1 -8.84 11.59 20.98
CA MET A 1 -7.43 11.28 21.32
C MET A 1 -6.59 11.77 20.18
N GLU A 2 -5.48 12.46 20.42
CA GLU A 2 -4.60 12.90 19.34
C GLU A 2 -3.77 11.72 18.83
N ARG A 3 -3.62 11.57 17.51
CA ARG A 3 -2.78 10.52 16.93
C ARG A 3 -1.30 10.88 17.16
N PRO A 4 -0.46 9.97 17.69
CA PRO A 4 0.97 10.19 17.74
C PRO A 4 1.54 10.35 16.33
N THR A 5 2.62 11.12 16.22
CA THR A 5 3.36 11.37 14.96
C THR A 5 4.73 10.71 15.02
N GLY A 6 5.44 10.70 13.89
CA GLY A 6 6.79 10.16 13.73
C GLY A 6 6.87 8.83 12.99
N ALA A 7 5.73 8.27 12.55
CA ALA A 7 5.70 7.09 11.69
C ALA A 7 5.80 7.53 10.23
N VAL A 8 7.01 7.55 9.68
CA VAL A 8 7.27 8.07 8.33
C VAL A 8 7.13 6.95 7.29
N ALA A 9 6.27 7.19 6.30
CA ALA A 9 6.09 6.32 5.14
C ALA A 9 6.51 7.03 3.84
N ILE A 10 6.89 6.25 2.83
CA ILE A 10 7.20 6.73 1.48
C ILE A 10 5.90 6.75 0.68
N LYS A 11 5.59 7.86 0.00
CA LYS A 11 4.42 7.91 -0.89
C LYS A 11 4.72 7.13 -2.17
N LEU A 12 3.76 6.32 -2.61
CA LEU A 12 3.80 5.64 -3.89
C LEU A 12 3.10 6.47 -4.97
N ASP A 13 3.70 6.52 -6.16
CA ASP A 13 3.09 7.10 -7.35
C ASP A 13 1.93 6.21 -7.82
N ALA A 14 0.73 6.79 -7.83
CA ALA A 14 -0.49 6.03 -8.09
C ALA A 14 -0.59 5.52 -9.53
N ASP A 15 -0.01 6.24 -10.50
CA ASP A 15 -0.06 5.89 -11.92
C ASP A 15 0.94 4.78 -12.24
N ILE A 16 2.16 4.89 -11.73
CA ILE A 16 3.17 3.84 -11.87
C ILE A 16 2.67 2.57 -11.19
N LEU A 17 2.19 2.67 -9.94
CA LEU A 17 1.68 1.53 -9.18
C LEU A 17 0.52 0.82 -9.88
N LEU A 18 -0.44 1.59 -10.44
CA LEU A 18 -1.55 1.02 -11.22
C LEU A 18 -1.07 0.32 -12.50
N ASN A 19 -0.12 0.92 -13.22
CA ASN A 19 0.42 0.31 -14.43
C ASN A 19 1.15 -1.00 -14.12
N ARG A 20 1.89 -1.07 -13.00
CA ARG A 20 2.51 -2.31 -12.53
C ARG A 20 1.47 -3.36 -12.16
N ALA A 21 0.39 -2.98 -11.48
CA ALA A 21 -0.67 -3.92 -11.14
C ALA A 21 -1.40 -4.49 -12.34
N ARG A 22 -1.69 -3.66 -13.34
CA ARG A 22 -2.27 -4.12 -14.61
C ARG A 22 -1.35 -5.13 -15.32
N ALA A 23 -0.04 -4.87 -15.33
CA ALA A 23 0.93 -5.79 -15.92
C ALA A 23 1.01 -7.11 -15.14
N ALA A 24 1.02 -7.05 -13.81
CA ALA A 24 1.05 -8.23 -12.95
C ALA A 24 -0.21 -9.11 -13.10
N GLU A 25 -1.40 -8.50 -13.13
CA GLU A 25 -2.65 -9.23 -13.37
C GLU A 25 -2.71 -9.85 -14.77
N ALA A 26 -2.29 -9.12 -15.81
CA ALA A 26 -2.24 -9.65 -17.16
C ALA A 26 -1.32 -10.88 -17.29
N ALA A 27 -0.17 -10.87 -16.60
CA ALA A 27 0.74 -12.01 -16.58
C ALA A 27 0.22 -13.17 -15.70
N ARG A 28 -0.61 -12.91 -14.70
CA ARG A 28 -1.21 -13.96 -13.87
C ARG A 28 -2.36 -14.67 -14.58
N LEU A 29 -3.07 -13.95 -15.45
CA LEU A 29 -4.28 -14.39 -16.13
C LEU A 29 -4.02 -14.73 -17.61
N GLU A 30 -2.82 -15.20 -17.98
CA GLU A 30 -2.40 -15.43 -19.37
C GLU A 30 -3.44 -16.17 -20.26
N ASP A 31 -4.27 -17.04 -19.66
CA ASP A 31 -5.31 -17.82 -20.35
C ASP A 31 -6.74 -17.24 -20.24
N GLU A 32 -6.94 -16.15 -19.50
CA GLU A 32 -8.22 -15.47 -19.30
C GLU A 32 -8.24 -14.08 -19.95
N VAL A 33 -9.43 -13.65 -20.42
CA VAL A 33 -9.58 -12.30 -20.97
C VAL A 33 -9.61 -11.29 -19.81
N PHE A 34 -8.45 -10.75 -19.45
CA PHE A 34 -8.33 -9.61 -18.57
C PHE A 34 -8.41 -8.30 -19.38
N ASP A 35 -9.34 -7.42 -19.02
CA ASP A 35 -9.35 -6.03 -19.50
C ASP A 35 -8.70 -5.12 -18.45
N PRO A 36 -7.47 -4.61 -18.69
CA PRO A 36 -6.77 -3.74 -17.75
C PRO A 36 -7.54 -2.46 -17.40
N ALA A 37 -8.45 -2.00 -18.25
CA ALA A 37 -9.23 -0.80 -18.01
C ALA A 37 -10.22 -0.96 -16.85
N THR A 38 -10.59 -2.21 -16.50
CA THR A 38 -11.48 -2.50 -15.36
C THR A 38 -10.81 -2.27 -14.02
N LEU A 39 -9.48 -2.31 -13.96
CA LEU A 39 -8.68 -2.03 -12.77
C LEU A 39 -8.30 -0.55 -12.75
N THR A 40 -8.58 0.14 -11.65
CA THR A 40 -8.27 1.56 -11.42
C THR A 40 -7.63 1.77 -10.05
N HIS A 41 -7.23 3.01 -9.73
CA HIS A 41 -6.56 3.31 -8.47
C HIS A 41 -7.36 2.85 -7.26
N GLY A 42 -6.64 2.34 -6.26
CA GLY A 42 -7.19 2.10 -4.93
C GLY A 42 -7.32 3.40 -4.11
N PRO A 43 -7.67 3.28 -2.84
CA PRO A 43 -7.76 4.43 -1.94
C PRO A 43 -6.40 5.12 -1.78
N GLY A 44 -6.38 6.44 -1.94
CA GLY A 44 -5.17 7.25 -1.82
C GLY A 44 -5.03 7.93 -0.43
N PRO A 45 -3.81 8.28 -0.02
CA PRO A 45 -2.54 7.88 -0.64
C PRO A 45 -2.23 6.40 -0.39
N GLN A 46 -1.46 5.78 -1.29
CA GLN A 46 -0.81 4.48 -1.05
C GLN A 46 0.61 4.75 -0.56
N MET A 47 1.04 4.05 0.50
CA MET A 47 2.26 4.38 1.24
C MET A 47 3.03 3.12 1.59
N LEU A 48 4.35 3.13 1.33
CA LEU A 48 5.28 2.07 1.70
C LEU A 48 5.95 2.41 3.04
N ILE A 49 5.96 1.46 3.97
CA ILE A 49 6.50 1.65 5.33
C ILE A 49 7.25 0.39 5.80
N ALA A 50 8.26 0.57 6.65
CA ALA A 50 8.88 -0.53 7.39
C ALA A 50 8.12 -0.83 8.68
N VAL A 51 7.85 -2.11 8.92
CA VAL A 51 7.23 -2.64 10.14
C VAL A 51 8.02 -3.83 10.67
N ASP A 52 7.80 -4.20 11.92
CA ASP A 52 8.23 -5.48 12.49
C ASP A 52 9.69 -5.89 12.16
N ARG A 53 10.67 -4.98 12.36
CA ARG A 53 12.09 -5.19 12.00
C ARG A 53 12.42 -5.09 10.52
N GLY A 54 11.81 -4.11 9.84
CA GLY A 54 12.14 -3.74 8.46
C GLY A 54 11.33 -4.45 7.38
N VAL A 55 10.35 -5.29 7.76
CA VAL A 55 9.40 -5.91 6.84
C VAL A 55 8.64 -4.81 6.10
N ALA A 56 8.59 -4.90 4.77
CA ALA A 56 7.88 -3.92 3.97
C ALA A 56 6.35 -4.07 4.13
N ALA A 57 5.63 -2.96 4.16
CA ALA A 57 4.17 -2.95 4.17
C ALA A 57 3.65 -1.82 3.27
N VAL A 58 2.55 -2.08 2.58
CA VAL A 58 1.83 -1.05 1.81
C VAL A 58 0.50 -0.77 2.48
N ILE A 59 0.29 0.48 2.86
CA ILE A 59 -0.90 0.97 3.57
C ILE A 59 -1.54 2.09 2.76
N ASN A 60 -2.86 2.07 2.65
CA ASN A 60 -3.62 3.11 1.96
C ASN A 60 -4.19 4.17 2.92
N GLY A 61 -4.82 5.21 2.37
CA GLY A 61 -5.44 6.28 3.15
C GLY A 61 -6.59 5.85 4.07
N GLU A 62 -7.03 4.60 3.99
CA GLU A 62 -8.06 4.00 4.85
C GLU A 62 -7.44 3.19 6.00
N GLY A 63 -6.11 3.21 6.10
CA GLY A 63 -5.34 2.39 7.02
C GLY A 63 -5.49 0.89 6.76
N VAL A 64 -5.96 0.50 5.57
CA VAL A 64 -5.98 -0.90 5.12
C VAL A 64 -4.70 -1.14 4.35
N GLY A 65 -4.07 -2.27 4.59
CA GLY A 65 -2.76 -2.57 4.01
C GLY A 65 -2.33 -3.99 4.32
N GLU A 66 -1.29 -4.41 3.64
CA GLU A 66 -0.71 -5.75 3.77
C GLU A 66 0.80 -5.63 3.95
N VAL A 67 1.39 -6.62 4.62
CA VAL A 67 2.83 -6.76 4.75
C VAL A 67 3.38 -7.68 3.69
N GLU A 68 4.69 -7.63 3.49
CA GLU A 68 5.44 -8.58 2.69
C GLU A 68 5.14 -10.03 3.12
N GLN A 69 4.80 -10.84 2.12
CA GLN A 69 4.56 -12.27 2.21
C GLN A 69 5.66 -13.02 1.46
N ASP A 70 5.52 -14.35 1.34
CA ASP A 70 6.46 -15.19 0.61
C ASP A 70 6.74 -14.67 -0.81
N PHE A 71 7.98 -14.87 -1.27
CA PHE A 71 8.45 -14.49 -2.60
C PHE A 71 8.48 -12.98 -2.88
N ASP A 72 8.74 -12.17 -1.86
CA ASP A 72 8.94 -10.71 -1.95
C ASP A 72 7.71 -10.01 -2.55
N ARG A 73 6.50 -10.38 -2.10
CA ARG A 73 5.23 -9.83 -2.62
C ARG A 73 4.38 -9.19 -1.54
N ILE A 74 3.65 -8.14 -1.93
CA ILE A 74 2.64 -7.48 -1.10
C ILE A 74 1.34 -7.40 -1.91
N ASP A 75 0.23 -7.77 -1.27
CA ASP A 75 -1.11 -7.56 -1.80
C ASP A 75 -1.50 -6.08 -1.69
N VAL A 76 -1.53 -5.39 -2.83
CA VAL A 76 -1.80 -3.94 -2.88
C VAL A 76 -3.23 -3.67 -3.32
N TRP A 77 -3.91 -2.76 -2.62
CA TRP A 77 -5.32 -2.46 -2.83
C TRP A 77 -5.57 -1.57 -4.06
N PHE A 78 -6.47 -2.01 -4.95
CA PHE A 78 -6.96 -1.31 -6.14
C PHE A 78 -8.50 -1.35 -6.19
N THR A 79 -9.07 -0.69 -7.18
CA THR A 79 -10.52 -0.77 -7.45
C THR A 79 -10.76 -1.53 -8.75
N ARG A 80 -11.62 -2.55 -8.74
CA ARG A 80 -12.13 -3.23 -9.94
C ARG A 80 -13.65 -3.15 -9.97
N SER A 81 -14.22 -2.56 -11.03
CA SER A 81 -15.68 -2.43 -11.20
C SER A 81 -16.40 -1.83 -9.98
N GLY A 82 -15.77 -0.85 -9.31
CA GLY A 82 -16.33 -0.18 -8.13
C GLY A 82 -16.17 -0.92 -6.79
N MET A 83 -15.51 -2.08 -6.78
CA MET A 83 -15.18 -2.83 -5.57
C MET A 83 -13.67 -2.79 -5.30
N TRP A 84 -13.27 -2.82 -4.03
CA TRP A 84 -11.86 -2.94 -3.68
C TRP A 84 -11.39 -4.38 -3.80
N GLU A 85 -10.20 -4.54 -4.37
CA GLU A 85 -9.55 -5.82 -4.59
C GLU A 85 -8.05 -5.64 -4.40
N THR A 86 -7.34 -6.70 -4.02
CA THR A 86 -5.89 -6.70 -3.95
C THR A 86 -5.28 -7.30 -5.21
N VAL A 87 -4.14 -6.74 -5.63
CA VAL A 87 -3.28 -7.33 -6.64
C VAL A 87 -1.92 -7.62 -5.98
N PRO A 88 -1.42 -8.86 -6.05
CA PRO A 88 -0.09 -9.19 -5.53
C PRO A 88 0.99 -8.56 -6.41
N LEU A 89 1.76 -7.63 -5.85
CA LEU A 89 2.90 -6.99 -6.52
C LEU A 89 4.21 -7.42 -5.90
N SER A 90 5.25 -7.54 -6.73
CA SER A 90 6.61 -7.73 -6.24
C SER A 90 7.11 -6.47 -5.53
N LEU A 91 8.05 -6.61 -4.60
CA LEU A 91 8.76 -5.47 -4.01
C LEU A 91 9.44 -4.62 -5.08
N ALA A 92 9.96 -5.22 -6.15
CA ALA A 92 10.57 -4.48 -7.25
C ALA A 92 9.55 -3.56 -7.96
N ASP A 93 8.32 -4.02 -8.18
CA ASP A 93 7.26 -3.21 -8.79
C ASP A 93 6.81 -2.08 -7.86
N ILE A 94 6.73 -2.35 -6.55
CA ILE A 94 6.37 -1.35 -5.53
C ILE A 94 7.48 -0.30 -5.42
N ASN A 95 8.74 -0.71 -5.37
CA ASN A 95 9.89 0.19 -5.30
C ASN A 95 10.04 1.02 -6.58
N ALA A 96 9.64 0.50 -7.75
CA ALA A 96 9.58 1.30 -8.97
C ALA A 96 8.52 2.44 -8.91
N ALA A 97 7.50 2.30 -8.06
CA ALA A 97 6.50 3.33 -7.79
C ALA A 97 6.86 4.21 -6.59
N ALA A 98 7.94 3.92 -5.86
CA ALA A 98 8.34 4.72 -4.71
C ALA A 98 8.80 6.12 -5.15
N THR A 99 8.26 7.15 -4.51
CA THR A 99 8.65 8.55 -4.77
C THR A 99 9.70 9.01 -3.77
N GLU A 100 10.29 10.19 -4.02
CA GLU A 100 11.13 10.87 -3.02
C GLU A 100 10.32 11.54 -1.90
N GLU A 101 8.99 11.59 -2.03
CA GLU A 101 8.11 12.20 -1.04
C GLU A 101 7.83 11.24 0.13
N THR A 102 7.92 11.78 1.34
CA THR A 102 7.54 11.08 2.57
C THR A 102 6.32 11.74 3.21
N ILE A 103 5.59 10.96 4.00
CA ILE A 103 4.38 11.40 4.71
C ILE A 103 4.33 10.76 6.10
N ASP A 104 3.86 11.50 7.10
CA ASP A 104 3.55 10.92 8.40
C ASP A 104 2.28 10.08 8.29
N LEU A 105 2.30 8.87 8.83
CA LEU A 105 1.15 7.96 8.79
C LEU A 105 -0.11 8.57 9.40
N ALA A 106 0.03 9.47 10.38
CA ALA A 106 -1.09 10.18 11.00
C ALA A 106 -1.80 11.15 10.04
N ASP A 107 -1.07 11.63 9.03
CA ASP A 107 -1.55 12.51 7.96
C ASP A 107 -1.93 11.72 6.70
N GLY A 108 -1.27 10.60 6.45
CA GLY A 108 -1.54 9.70 5.33
C GLY A 108 -2.84 8.91 5.48
N ILE A 109 -3.20 8.49 6.70
CA ILE A 109 -4.48 7.80 6.97
C ILE A 109 -5.55 8.84 7.32
N ARG A 110 -6.69 8.81 6.63
CA ARG A 110 -7.83 9.71 6.87
C ARG A 110 -8.31 9.65 8.32
N ARG A 111 -8.81 10.79 8.81
CA ARG A 111 -9.40 10.93 10.14
C ARG A 111 -10.92 10.90 10.02
N PHE A 112 -11.52 9.72 10.13
CA PHE A 112 -12.97 9.55 10.06
C PHE A 112 -13.44 8.26 10.75
N GLY A 113 -13.90 8.40 12.00
CA GLY A 113 -14.48 7.31 12.80
C GLY A 113 -13.48 6.33 13.42
N ASP A 114 -13.97 5.58 14.41
CA ASP A 114 -13.15 4.70 15.27
C ASP A 114 -12.38 3.63 14.49
N ARG A 115 -12.93 3.14 13.37
CA ARG A 115 -12.27 2.16 12.51
C ARG A 115 -10.95 2.68 11.96
N LEU A 116 -10.92 3.92 11.47
CA LEU A 116 -9.73 4.51 10.87
C LEU A 116 -8.67 4.82 11.94
N ASP A 117 -9.08 5.22 13.13
CA ASP A 117 -8.17 5.39 14.26
C ASP A 117 -7.58 4.06 14.71
N MET A 118 -8.39 3.00 14.82
CA MET A 118 -7.90 1.66 15.15
C MET A 118 -6.90 1.15 14.10
N ASN A 119 -7.19 1.34 12.82
CA ASN A 119 -6.26 0.99 11.74
C ASN A 119 -4.95 1.77 11.86
N PHE A 120 -5.02 3.08 12.09
CA PHE A 120 -3.83 3.90 12.32
C PHE A 120 -2.99 3.37 13.49
N PHE A 121 -3.60 3.13 14.66
CA PHE A 121 -2.87 2.67 15.84
C PHE A 121 -2.24 1.28 15.65
N ARG A 122 -2.92 0.39 14.90
CA ARG A 122 -2.36 -0.92 14.52
C ARG A 122 -1.04 -0.76 13.76
N TRP A 123 -0.99 0.11 12.77
CA TRP A 123 0.20 0.32 11.96
C TRP A 123 1.28 1.10 12.69
N PHE A 124 0.88 2.16 13.41
CA PHE A 124 1.80 2.94 14.22
C PHE A 124 2.52 2.07 15.27
N GLY A 125 1.82 1.12 15.88
CA GLY A 125 2.42 0.21 16.86
C GLY A 125 3.40 -0.81 16.28
N ARG A 126 3.33 -1.09 14.97
CA ARG A 126 4.24 -1.99 14.26
C ARG A 126 5.39 -1.27 13.58
N TYR A 127 5.30 0.06 13.47
CA TYR A 127 6.27 0.88 12.75
C TYR A 127 7.67 0.68 13.31
N ASP A 128 8.60 0.39 12.40
CA ASP A 128 10.01 0.31 12.75
C ASP A 128 10.74 1.58 12.30
N ARG A 129 11.04 2.43 13.26
CA ARG A 129 11.73 3.71 13.03
C ARG A 129 13.19 3.54 12.61
N ASP A 130 13.82 2.45 13.01
CA ASP A 130 15.26 2.26 12.85
C ASP A 130 15.59 1.54 11.52
N HIS A 131 14.57 1.11 10.78
CA HIS A 131 14.68 0.42 9.50
C HIS A 131 13.99 1.18 8.36
N ARG A 132 14.41 0.86 7.15
CA ARG A 132 13.73 1.27 5.91
C ARG A 132 13.07 0.05 5.29
N PRO A 133 11.93 0.21 4.59
CA PRO A 133 11.34 -0.87 3.82
C PRO A 133 12.39 -1.34 2.80
N ALA A 134 12.63 -2.65 2.77
CA ALA A 134 13.67 -3.28 1.95
C ALA A 134 13.42 -3.17 0.44
#